data_AF-A0A4W5PGR0-F1
#
_entry.id   AF-A0A4W5PGR0-F1
#
_cell.length_a   1.000
_cell.length_b   1.000
_cell.length_c   1.000
_cell.angle_alpha   90.00
_cell.angle_beta   90.00
_cell.angle_gamma   90.00
#
_symmetry.space_group_name_H-M   'P 1'
#
loop_
_entity.id
_entity.type
_entity.pdbx_description
1 polymer ?
#
loop_
_entity_poly.entity_id
_entity_poly.type
_entity_poly.pdbx_seq_one_letter_code
_entity_poly.pdbx_strand_id
1 'polypeptide(L)'
;MWQGLQSITDYKKKNSPVADPDVLLPDKLNNFFARFEDNTVPLTRPATKTCGLSFTAANVSKTFKRVNPRKAAGPDGVLRACADQLAGVFTDIFNQSLSQSAVPTCFKRTTMVPVPKKAKVTELNDYRPVALTSVIMKCFERLVKDHITSTLPDTLDPLQFAYSPNRSTDDAIAITLHTALTHLDKRNTYVRMLFIDYSSAFNAIVPSKLVIKLETLGLDPALCNWVLEFLTGRPQLVRVGNNISTPLILNTGAPQWCVLSPLLYSLLTHDCVAMHASNSIIKFADDTTVVGLITNNNETAYREEVRALGVWCQENNLTLNVNKTKEMIVDFRKQKREQPPIHIDGTVVEKLKSFKFLGLHITDKLKWSTHTDSVVKNAQKRLFNLRRLKKFALSPKTLTNFYRCTIESILSGCITTWYGNCSAHNRKALERLVRSSGANYLPSRTSTPPDVTGRPKRS
;
A
#
# COMPACT_ATOMS: atom_id res chain seq x y z
N MET A 1 -2.86 29.96 -6.98
CA MET A 1 -3.90 28.91 -7.17
C MET A 1 -4.60 28.53 -5.87
N TRP A 2 -3.90 28.17 -4.78
CA TRP A 2 -4.53 27.79 -3.50
C TRP A 2 -5.25 28.94 -2.77
N GLN A 3 -4.69 30.15 -2.82
CA GLN A 3 -5.37 31.37 -2.37
C GLN A 3 -6.65 31.68 -3.17
N GLY A 4 -6.63 31.44 -4.49
CA GLY A 4 -7.82 31.59 -5.34
C GLY A 4 -8.90 30.53 -5.07
N LEU A 5 -8.53 29.33 -4.64
CA LEU A 5 -9.49 28.31 -4.21
C LEU A 5 -10.11 28.65 -2.85
N GLN A 6 -9.35 29.26 -1.93
CA GLN A 6 -9.87 29.74 -0.65
C GLN A 6 -10.89 30.88 -0.84
N SER A 7 -10.62 31.83 -1.73
CA SER A 7 -11.56 32.92 -2.01
C SER A 7 -12.83 32.47 -2.72
N ILE A 8 -12.77 31.45 -3.57
CA ILE A 8 -13.94 30.95 -4.33
C ILE A 8 -14.86 30.05 -3.48
N THR A 9 -14.34 29.41 -2.43
CA THR A 9 -15.06 28.37 -1.68
C THR A 9 -15.63 28.84 -0.34
N ASP A 10 -15.42 30.10 0.04
CA ASP A 10 -15.64 30.59 1.41
C ASP A 10 -15.06 29.63 2.46
N TYR A 11 -13.93 28.99 2.11
CA TYR A 11 -13.24 28.09 3.01
C TYR A 11 -12.57 28.92 4.10
N LYS A 12 -13.37 29.29 5.10
CA LYS A 12 -12.87 29.74 6.39
C LYS A 12 -12.04 28.59 6.93
N LYS A 13 -10.72 28.79 7.03
CA LYS A 13 -9.88 27.96 7.87
C LYS A 13 -10.60 27.97 9.22
N LYS A 14 -11.19 26.84 9.62
CA LYS A 14 -11.64 26.69 11.00
C LYS A 14 -10.35 26.81 11.80
N ASN A 15 -10.07 28.01 12.29
CA ASN A 15 -9.36 28.18 13.54
C ASN A 15 -10.29 27.51 14.54
N SER A 16 -10.16 26.19 14.68
CA SER A 16 -10.46 25.57 15.95
C SER A 16 -9.76 26.45 16.98
N PRO A 17 -10.42 26.88 18.07
CA PRO A 17 -9.68 27.49 19.14
C PRO A 17 -8.55 26.52 19.45
N VAL A 18 -7.32 26.97 19.21
CA VAL A 18 -6.14 26.22 19.59
C VAL A 18 -6.24 26.24 21.10
N ALA A 19 -6.90 25.21 21.66
CA ALA A 19 -6.58 24.74 22.99
C ALA A 19 -5.06 24.72 23.00
N ASP A 20 -4.48 25.49 23.93
CA ASP A 20 -3.05 25.71 24.12
C ASP A 20 -2.28 24.51 23.55
N PRO A 21 -1.50 24.68 22.45
CA PRO A 21 -1.08 23.54 21.67
C PRO A 21 -0.22 22.67 22.56
N ASP A 22 -0.82 21.59 23.07
CA ASP A 22 -0.25 20.71 24.11
C ASP A 22 1.22 20.53 23.79
N VAL A 23 2.07 21.24 24.55
CA VAL A 23 3.50 21.37 24.21
C VAL A 23 4.16 20.00 24.23
N LEU A 24 3.54 19.05 24.95
CA LEU A 24 3.95 17.66 25.07
C LEU A 24 3.37 16.75 23.98
N LEU A 25 2.46 17.23 23.12
CA LEU A 25 1.86 16.44 22.04
C LEU A 25 2.91 15.86 21.07
N PRO A 26 3.95 16.60 20.63
CA PRO A 26 5.02 16.02 19.84
C PRO A 26 5.70 14.82 20.53
N ASP A 27 6.05 14.93 21.82
CA ASP A 27 6.68 13.83 22.55
C ASP A 27 5.73 12.64 22.77
N LYS A 28 4.47 12.89 23.13
CA LYS A 28 3.43 11.85 23.22
C LYS A 28 3.28 11.10 21.89
N LEU A 29 3.26 11.82 20.77
CA LEU A 29 3.21 11.23 19.44
C LEU A 29 4.50 10.51 19.08
N ASN A 30 5.67 11.02 19.47
CA ASN A 30 6.94 10.38 19.15
C ASN A 30 7.04 9.02 19.86
N ASN A 31 6.73 8.99 21.16
CA ASN A 31 6.64 7.76 21.94
C ASN A 31 5.59 6.81 21.37
N PHE A 32 4.41 7.32 20.99
CA PHE A 32 3.38 6.50 20.37
C PHE A 32 3.84 5.90 19.03
N PHE A 33 4.48 6.66 18.14
CA PHE A 33 4.98 6.13 16.87
C PHE A 33 6.17 5.17 17.05
N ALA A 34 6.95 5.33 18.13
CA ALA A 34 8.05 4.45 18.50
C ALA A 34 7.64 3.19 19.27
N ARG A 35 6.35 3.00 19.61
CA ARG A 35 5.88 1.88 20.46
C ARG A 35 6.15 0.46 19.94
N PHE A 36 6.59 0.33 18.69
CA PHE A 36 6.95 -0.95 18.07
C PHE A 36 8.45 -1.26 18.17
N GLU A 37 9.21 -0.39 18.84
CA GLU A 37 10.63 -0.62 19.10
C GLU A 37 10.81 -1.88 19.94
N ASP A 38 11.55 -2.84 19.39
CA ASP A 38 11.92 -4.07 20.04
C ASP A 38 13.43 -4.09 20.30
N ASN A 39 13.82 -3.91 21.56
CA ASN A 39 15.22 -3.96 22.00
C ASN A 39 15.66 -5.37 22.42
N THR A 40 14.80 -6.38 22.31
CA THR A 40 15.08 -7.72 22.84
C THR A 40 15.87 -8.60 21.87
N VAL A 41 15.89 -8.27 20.58
CA VAL A 41 16.60 -9.06 19.56
C VAL A 41 18.03 -8.51 19.38
N PRO A 42 19.08 -9.28 19.68
CA PRO A 42 20.46 -8.85 19.48
C PRO A 42 20.73 -8.52 18.01
N LEU A 43 21.46 -7.42 17.74
CA LEU A 43 22.01 -7.18 16.41
C LEU A 43 23.04 -8.25 16.09
N THR A 44 22.67 -9.19 15.23
CA THR A 44 23.63 -10.14 14.64
C THR A 44 24.05 -9.59 13.28
N ARG A 45 25.34 -9.33 13.10
CA ARG A 45 25.89 -8.83 11.83
C ARG A 45 26.46 -10.00 11.03
N PRO A 46 26.06 -10.16 9.75
CA PRO A 46 26.75 -11.03 8.81
C PRO A 46 28.27 -10.82 8.77
N ALA A 47 29.01 -11.90 8.50
CA ALA A 47 30.46 -11.83 8.32
C ALA A 47 30.82 -10.85 7.19
N THR A 48 31.75 -9.94 7.47
CA THR A 48 32.13 -8.86 6.56
C THR A 48 32.89 -9.38 5.35
N LYS A 49 32.35 -9.11 4.15
CA LYS A 49 33.06 -9.12 2.86
C LYS A 49 32.99 -7.71 2.26
N THR A 50 33.82 -7.42 1.27
CA THR A 50 33.72 -6.17 0.50
C THR A 50 32.45 -6.19 -0.37
N CYS A 51 31.62 -5.16 -0.27
CA CYS A 51 30.42 -5.04 -1.09
C CYS A 51 30.77 -4.93 -2.57
N GLY A 52 30.23 -5.82 -3.41
CA GLY A 52 30.42 -5.79 -4.86
C GLY A 52 29.66 -4.65 -5.58
N LEU A 53 28.74 -3.97 -4.87
CA LEU A 53 27.98 -2.86 -5.41
C LEU A 53 28.78 -1.56 -5.39
N SER A 54 28.88 -0.91 -6.54
CA SER A 54 29.40 0.46 -6.68
C SER A 54 28.57 1.24 -7.68
N PHE A 55 28.57 2.57 -7.51
CA PHE A 55 27.89 3.49 -8.41
C PHE A 55 28.88 4.37 -9.14
N THR A 56 28.48 4.81 -10.33
CA THR A 56 29.20 5.83 -11.10
C THR A 56 28.58 7.21 -10.90
N ALA A 57 29.36 8.27 -11.15
CA ALA A 57 28.87 9.65 -11.14
C ALA A 57 27.68 9.86 -12.11
N ALA A 58 27.65 9.12 -13.23
CA ALA A 58 26.53 9.15 -14.16
C ALA A 58 25.23 8.59 -13.54
N ASN A 59 25.32 7.49 -12.76
CA ASN A 59 24.16 6.92 -12.06
C ASN A 59 23.62 7.92 -11.01
N VAL A 60 24.51 8.55 -10.25
CA VAL A 60 24.15 9.52 -9.20
C VAL A 60 23.54 10.79 -9.81
N SER A 61 24.19 11.39 -10.82
CA SER A 61 23.68 12.58 -11.53
C SER A 61 22.29 12.32 -12.13
N LYS A 62 22.10 11.18 -12.80
CA LYS A 62 20.80 10.78 -13.36
C LYS A 62 19.72 10.71 -12.28
N THR A 63 20.06 10.21 -11.10
CA THR A 63 19.11 10.09 -9.98
C THR A 63 18.77 11.46 -9.38
N PHE A 64 19.76 12.35 -9.23
CA PHE A 64 19.56 13.72 -8.74
C PHE A 64 18.69 14.55 -9.71
N LYS A 65 18.92 14.42 -11.02
CA LYS A 65 18.12 15.10 -12.06
C LYS A 65 16.65 14.69 -12.06
N ARG A 66 16.34 13.49 -11.56
CA ARG A 66 14.98 12.92 -11.43
C ARG A 66 14.25 13.34 -10.16
N VAL A 67 14.87 14.12 -9.27
CA VAL A 67 14.19 14.64 -8.08
C VAL A 67 13.07 15.59 -8.49
N ASN A 68 11.87 15.36 -7.95
CA ASN A 68 10.70 16.18 -8.28
C ASN A 68 10.72 17.46 -7.43
N PRO A 69 10.85 18.66 -8.03
CA PRO A 69 10.93 19.92 -7.30
C PRO A 69 9.60 20.35 -6.65
N ARG A 70 8.49 19.62 -6.92
CA ARG A 70 7.15 19.96 -6.41
C ARG A 70 6.75 19.19 -5.14
N LYS A 71 7.62 18.33 -4.58
CA LYS A 71 7.36 17.66 -3.28
C LYS A 71 7.75 18.58 -2.10
N ALA A 72 7.16 18.37 -0.93
CA ALA A 72 7.31 19.26 0.24
C ALA A 72 8.78 19.37 0.70
N ALA A 73 9.14 20.58 1.12
CA ALA A 73 10.44 21.23 0.96
C ALA A 73 11.57 20.78 1.92
N GLY A 74 12.72 20.46 1.32
CA GLY A 74 14.08 20.75 1.81
C GLY A 74 14.86 21.60 0.78
N PRO A 75 16.21 21.66 0.82
CA PRO A 75 17.04 22.33 -0.20
C PRO A 75 17.04 21.58 -1.56
N ASP A 76 15.86 21.18 -2.02
CA ASP A 76 15.64 20.19 -3.08
C ASP A 76 15.87 20.77 -4.48
N GLY A 77 15.68 22.08 -4.63
CA GLY A 77 15.95 22.81 -5.87
C GLY A 77 17.45 22.87 -6.19
N VAL A 78 18.28 22.97 -5.15
CA VAL A 78 19.75 23.04 -5.29
C VAL A 78 20.30 21.71 -5.79
N LEU A 79 19.80 20.60 -5.27
CA LEU A 79 20.28 19.27 -5.68
C LEU A 79 20.10 19.01 -7.18
N ARG A 80 18.93 19.38 -7.72
CA ARG A 80 18.64 19.16 -9.13
C ARG A 80 19.42 20.10 -10.04
N ALA A 81 19.57 21.36 -9.63
CA ALA A 81 20.30 22.37 -10.39
C ALA A 81 21.81 22.11 -10.41
N CYS A 82 22.36 21.63 -9.29
CA CYS A 82 23.78 21.31 -9.13
C CYS A 82 24.07 19.81 -9.26
N ALA A 83 23.21 19.05 -9.95
CA ALA A 83 23.29 17.59 -9.97
C ALA A 83 24.63 17.09 -10.53
N ASP A 84 25.15 17.72 -11.58
CA ASP A 84 26.40 17.31 -12.23
C ASP A 84 27.63 17.67 -11.37
N GLN A 85 27.59 18.82 -10.68
CA GLN A 85 28.65 19.29 -9.79
C GLN A 85 28.73 18.45 -8.51
N LEU A 86 27.57 18.04 -7.98
CA LEU A 86 27.48 17.28 -6.73
C LEU A 86 27.65 15.76 -6.95
N ALA A 87 27.45 15.27 -8.18
CA ALA A 87 27.43 13.83 -8.44
C ALA A 87 28.74 13.11 -8.07
N GLY A 88 29.91 13.70 -8.39
CA GLY A 88 31.20 13.10 -8.05
C GLY A 88 31.35 12.91 -6.54
N VAL A 89 31.16 13.98 -5.77
CA VAL A 89 31.26 13.96 -4.30
C VAL A 89 30.32 12.94 -3.67
N PHE A 90 29.05 12.90 -4.10
CA PHE A 90 28.10 11.92 -3.54
C PHE A 90 28.33 10.50 -4.03
N THR A 91 29.00 10.31 -5.17
CA THR A 91 29.42 8.97 -5.62
C THR A 91 30.45 8.40 -4.65
N ASP A 92 31.45 9.20 -4.27
CA ASP A 92 32.47 8.78 -3.30
C ASP A 92 31.84 8.47 -1.95
N ILE A 93 30.94 9.33 -1.47
CA ILE A 93 30.20 9.11 -0.20
C ILE A 93 29.36 7.83 -0.25
N PHE A 94 28.62 7.58 -1.35
CA PHE A 94 27.78 6.39 -1.45
C PHE A 94 28.61 5.11 -1.54
N ASN A 95 29.67 5.10 -2.34
CA ASN A 95 30.55 3.95 -2.48
C ASN A 95 31.33 3.68 -1.18
N GLN A 96 31.77 4.72 -0.47
CA GLN A 96 32.37 4.57 0.85
C GLN A 96 31.36 4.00 1.86
N SER A 97 30.12 4.51 1.85
CA SER A 97 29.03 4.00 2.68
C SER A 97 28.77 2.50 2.44
N LEU A 98 28.72 2.08 1.17
CA LEU A 98 28.52 0.68 0.79
C LEU A 98 29.70 -0.21 1.18
N SER A 99 30.93 0.22 0.89
CA SER A 99 32.14 -0.57 1.19
C SER A 99 32.36 -0.77 2.69
N GLN A 100 31.94 0.18 3.52
CA GLN A 100 32.02 0.12 4.99
C GLN A 100 30.75 -0.46 5.65
N SER A 101 29.71 -0.75 4.87
CA SER A 101 28.37 -1.08 5.37
C SER A 101 27.87 -0.08 6.43
N ALA A 102 28.19 1.21 6.26
CA ALA A 102 27.94 2.26 7.22
C ALA A 102 27.13 3.40 6.60
N VAL A 103 26.02 3.81 7.23
CA VAL A 103 25.16 4.88 6.72
C VAL A 103 25.34 6.15 7.54
N PRO A 104 25.67 7.30 6.93
CA PRO A 104 25.78 8.56 7.67
C PRO A 104 24.52 8.88 8.49
N THR A 105 24.69 9.21 9.77
CA THR A 105 23.56 9.46 10.68
C THR A 105 22.62 10.58 10.19
N CYS A 106 23.17 11.60 9.52
CA CYS A 106 22.38 12.68 8.92
C CYS A 106 21.44 12.20 7.80
N PHE A 107 21.75 11.08 7.15
CA PHE A 107 20.89 10.46 6.13
C PHE A 107 19.76 9.62 6.75
N LYS A 108 20.01 9.02 7.93
CA LYS A 108 19.03 8.21 8.67
C LYS A 108 18.00 9.04 9.44
N ARG A 109 18.31 10.31 9.74
CA ARG A 109 17.43 11.19 10.51
C ARG A 109 16.07 11.37 9.83
N THR A 110 15.01 11.16 10.61
CA THR A 110 13.63 11.25 10.14
C THR A 110 12.84 12.27 10.96
N THR A 111 12.15 13.17 10.25
CA THR A 111 11.17 14.08 10.86
C THR A 111 9.76 13.61 10.55
N MET A 112 9.04 13.17 11.57
CA MET A 112 7.66 12.72 11.46
C MET A 112 6.70 13.90 11.57
N VAL A 113 5.86 14.07 10.55
CA VAL A 113 4.78 15.06 10.56
C VAL A 113 3.45 14.30 10.69
N PRO A 114 2.72 14.46 11.81
CA PRO A 114 1.46 13.76 12.02
C PRO A 114 0.35 14.44 11.21
N VAL A 115 -0.36 13.65 10.40
CA VAL A 115 -1.49 14.12 9.59
C VAL A 115 -2.77 13.47 10.09
N PRO A 116 -3.82 14.22 10.47
CA PRO A 116 -5.09 13.65 10.88
C PRO A 116 -5.71 12.75 9.80
N LYS A 117 -6.07 11.51 10.15
CA LYS A 117 -6.82 10.56 9.31
C LYS A 117 -8.28 10.98 9.13
N LYS A 118 -8.83 11.68 10.13
CA LYS A 118 -10.23 12.12 10.18
C LYS A 118 -10.32 13.56 10.72
N ALA A 119 -11.44 14.22 10.46
CA ALA A 119 -11.62 15.65 10.78
C ALA A 119 -11.56 15.97 12.28
N LYS A 120 -12.08 15.07 13.13
CA LYS A 120 -12.01 15.19 14.58
C LYS A 120 -11.10 14.08 15.12
N VAL A 121 -9.91 14.46 15.57
CA VAL A 121 -8.97 13.55 16.25
C VAL A 121 -9.49 13.29 17.66
N THR A 122 -9.58 12.03 18.05
CA THR A 122 -10.01 11.60 19.39
C THR A 122 -8.90 10.84 20.11
N GLU A 123 -8.00 10.20 19.38
CA GLU A 123 -6.91 9.39 19.93
C GLU A 123 -5.62 9.55 19.09
N LEU A 124 -4.46 9.17 19.64
CA LEU A 124 -3.18 9.28 18.93
C LEU A 124 -3.13 8.43 17.65
N ASN A 125 -3.89 7.33 17.61
CA ASN A 125 -4.02 6.45 16.44
C ASN A 125 -4.74 7.11 15.24
N ASP A 126 -5.44 8.22 15.47
CA ASP A 126 -6.05 9.01 14.41
C ASP A 126 -5.04 9.83 13.61
N TYR A 127 -3.77 9.89 14.03
CA TYR A 127 -2.71 10.49 13.24
C TYR A 127 -2.04 9.45 12.33
N ARG A 128 -1.83 9.85 11.07
CA ARG A 128 -0.93 9.15 10.16
C ARG A 128 0.46 9.77 10.28
N PRO A 129 1.49 8.96 10.59
CA PRO A 129 2.86 9.45 10.61
C PRO A 129 3.37 9.62 9.16
N VAL A 130 3.76 10.84 8.77
CA VAL A 130 4.43 11.10 7.48
C VAL A 130 5.90 11.35 7.72
N ALA A 131 6.76 10.45 7.27
CA ALA A 131 8.21 10.58 7.42
C ALA A 131 8.79 11.54 6.37
N LEU A 132 9.51 12.55 6.84
CA LEU A 132 10.37 13.39 6.02
C LEU A 132 11.81 12.94 6.23
N THR A 133 12.34 12.25 5.21
CA THR A 133 13.75 11.82 5.14
C THR A 133 14.55 12.63 4.12
N SER A 134 15.87 12.59 4.27
CA SER A 134 16.84 13.29 3.41
C SER A 134 16.63 12.95 1.93
N VAL A 135 16.65 13.97 1.07
CA VAL A 135 16.54 13.77 -0.39
C VAL A 135 17.75 13.04 -0.95
N ILE A 136 18.94 13.27 -0.38
CA ILE A 136 20.15 12.51 -0.69
C ILE A 136 19.93 11.04 -0.39
N MET A 137 19.42 10.72 0.80
CA MET A 137 19.13 9.33 1.19
C MET A 137 18.12 8.70 0.23
N LYS A 138 17.04 9.41 -0.12
CA LYS A 138 16.06 8.91 -1.10
C LYS A 138 16.67 8.63 -2.47
N CYS A 139 17.74 9.33 -2.87
CA CYS A 139 18.45 9.05 -4.11
C CYS A 139 19.31 7.79 -3.97
N PHE A 140 20.04 7.67 -2.86
CA PHE A 140 20.84 6.48 -2.54
C PHE A 140 19.96 5.23 -2.44
N GLU A 141 18.85 5.30 -1.72
CA GLU A 141 17.85 4.23 -1.62
C GLU A 141 17.34 3.77 -2.99
N ARG A 142 17.14 4.68 -3.97
CA ARG A 142 16.73 4.28 -5.33
C ARG A 142 17.79 3.45 -6.02
N LEU A 143 19.05 3.87 -5.94
CA LEU A 143 20.16 3.16 -6.55
C LEU A 143 20.32 1.75 -5.94
N VAL A 144 20.26 1.67 -4.60
CA VAL A 144 20.30 0.39 -3.88
C VAL A 144 19.08 -0.48 -4.21
N LYS A 145 17.88 0.11 -4.25
CA LYS A 145 16.65 -0.60 -4.63
C LYS A 145 16.76 -1.19 -6.03
N ASP A 146 17.21 -0.39 -7.00
CA ASP A 146 17.34 -0.82 -8.39
C ASP A 146 18.32 -2.00 -8.50
N HIS A 147 19.44 -1.96 -7.76
CA HIS A 147 20.37 -3.08 -7.67
C HIS A 147 19.74 -4.34 -7.06
N ILE A 148 19.14 -4.23 -5.86
CA ILE A 148 18.49 -5.39 -5.19
C ILE A 148 17.44 -6.01 -6.11
N THR A 149 16.62 -5.17 -6.76
CA THR A 149 15.58 -5.66 -7.66
C THR A 149 16.19 -6.42 -8.85
N SER A 150 17.31 -5.94 -9.39
CA SER A 150 17.99 -6.61 -10.51
C SER A 150 18.68 -7.93 -10.15
N THR A 151 19.00 -8.15 -8.87
CA THR A 151 19.62 -9.40 -8.40
C THR A 151 18.60 -10.48 -8.06
N LEU A 152 17.33 -10.11 -7.88
CA LEU A 152 16.27 -11.03 -7.50
C LEU A 152 15.58 -11.63 -8.74
N PRO A 153 15.09 -12.88 -8.65
CA PRO A 153 14.36 -13.50 -9.75
C PRO A 153 12.98 -12.84 -9.94
N ASP A 154 12.56 -12.68 -11.19
CA ASP A 154 11.23 -12.15 -11.54
C ASP A 154 10.07 -13.03 -11.03
N THR A 155 10.36 -14.28 -10.67
CA THR A 155 9.40 -15.25 -10.13
C THR A 155 9.30 -15.23 -8.60
N LEU A 156 10.05 -14.36 -7.92
CA LEU A 156 9.98 -14.24 -6.47
C LEU A 156 8.56 -13.86 -6.03
N ASP A 157 7.96 -14.70 -5.20
CA ASP A 157 6.66 -14.45 -4.54
C ASP A 157 5.56 -13.98 -5.53
N PRO A 158 5.09 -14.88 -6.42
CA PRO A 158 4.19 -14.50 -7.52
C PRO A 158 2.81 -14.01 -7.06
N LEU A 159 2.46 -14.24 -5.79
CA LEU A 159 1.21 -13.79 -5.17
C LEU A 159 1.39 -12.50 -4.34
N GLN A 160 2.56 -11.85 -4.40
CA GLN A 160 2.77 -10.46 -3.97
C GLN A 160 2.62 -9.51 -5.17
N PHE A 161 1.54 -8.74 -5.13
CA PHE A 161 1.15 -7.85 -6.21
C PHE A 161 1.58 -6.39 -5.98
N ALA A 162 1.78 -5.97 -4.73
CA ALA A 162 2.21 -4.60 -4.48
C ALA A 162 3.71 -4.45 -4.67
N TYR A 163 4.12 -3.27 -5.13
CA TYR A 163 5.52 -2.89 -5.35
C TYR A 163 6.27 -3.75 -6.39
N SER A 164 5.61 -4.71 -7.01
CA SER A 164 6.09 -5.53 -8.11
C SER A 164 5.86 -4.83 -9.46
N PRO A 165 6.83 -4.87 -10.39
CA PRO A 165 6.65 -4.30 -11.72
C PRO A 165 5.54 -5.05 -12.47
N ASN A 166 4.76 -4.32 -13.28
CA ASN A 166 3.69 -4.89 -14.10
C ASN A 166 2.61 -5.67 -13.32
N ARG A 167 2.44 -5.35 -12.04
CA ARG A 167 1.36 -5.83 -11.19
C ARG A 167 0.56 -4.66 -10.66
N SER A 168 -0.72 -4.90 -10.43
CA SER A 168 -1.68 -3.90 -10.01
C SER A 168 -2.64 -4.45 -8.97
N THR A 169 -3.40 -3.55 -8.37
CA THR A 169 -4.51 -3.88 -7.49
C THR A 169 -5.57 -4.73 -8.21
N ASP A 170 -5.80 -4.46 -9.50
CA ASP A 170 -6.73 -5.22 -10.34
C ASP A 170 -6.31 -6.70 -10.45
N ASP A 171 -5.00 -6.97 -10.59
CA ASP A 171 -4.47 -8.33 -10.69
C ASP A 171 -4.69 -9.12 -9.40
N ALA A 172 -4.40 -8.52 -8.24
CA ALA A 172 -4.61 -9.14 -6.93
C ALA A 172 -6.09 -9.51 -6.70
N ILE A 173 -6.99 -8.58 -7.03
CA ILE A 173 -8.43 -8.78 -6.97
C ILE A 173 -8.87 -9.89 -7.93
N ALA A 174 -8.42 -9.83 -9.20
CA ALA A 174 -8.77 -10.80 -10.22
C ALA A 174 -8.33 -12.21 -9.84
N ILE A 175 -7.10 -12.38 -9.34
CA ILE A 175 -6.57 -13.67 -8.89
C ILE A 175 -7.32 -14.18 -7.65
N THR A 176 -7.64 -13.31 -6.70
CA THR A 176 -8.43 -13.67 -5.51
C THR A 176 -9.81 -14.20 -5.92
N LEU A 177 -10.52 -13.46 -6.79
CA LEU A 177 -11.84 -13.86 -7.28
C LEU A 177 -11.78 -15.12 -8.15
N HIS A 178 -10.79 -15.22 -9.05
CA HIS A 178 -10.60 -16.38 -9.89
C HIS A 178 -10.35 -17.65 -9.07
N THR A 179 -9.50 -17.56 -8.03
CA THR A 179 -9.23 -18.65 -7.10
C THR A 179 -10.52 -19.08 -6.39
N ALA A 180 -11.27 -18.12 -5.84
CA ALA A 180 -12.54 -18.40 -5.17
C ALA A 180 -13.56 -19.05 -6.12
N LEU A 181 -13.73 -18.53 -7.33
CA LEU A 181 -14.66 -19.09 -8.32
C LEU A 181 -14.25 -20.51 -8.74
N THR A 182 -12.97 -20.73 -9.01
CA THR A 182 -12.42 -22.05 -9.38
C THR A 182 -12.64 -23.08 -8.26
N HIS A 183 -12.59 -22.65 -7.00
CA HIS A 183 -12.92 -23.50 -5.86
C HIS A 183 -14.42 -23.83 -5.78
N LEU A 184 -15.29 -22.89 -6.12
CA LEU A 184 -16.75 -23.04 -6.11
C LEU A 184 -17.29 -23.89 -7.27
N ASP A 185 -16.55 -24.00 -8.38
CA ASP A 185 -16.91 -24.86 -9.51
C ASP A 185 -16.75 -26.36 -9.20
N LYS A 186 -16.10 -26.70 -8.09
CA LYS A 186 -15.94 -28.09 -7.63
C LYS A 186 -17.21 -28.59 -6.93
N ARG A 187 -17.46 -29.90 -6.97
CA ARG A 187 -18.65 -30.50 -6.33
C ARG A 187 -18.53 -30.48 -4.81
N ASN A 188 -19.62 -30.08 -4.14
CA ASN A 188 -19.76 -30.06 -2.68
C ASN A 188 -18.67 -29.26 -1.95
N THR A 189 -18.27 -28.13 -2.54
CA THR A 189 -17.27 -27.23 -2.00
C THR A 189 -17.84 -25.86 -1.61
N TYR A 190 -17.09 -25.14 -0.79
CA TYR A 190 -17.31 -23.72 -0.50
C TYR A 190 -15.97 -23.04 -0.22
N VAL A 191 -15.96 -21.71 -0.16
CA VAL A 191 -14.74 -20.92 0.03
C VAL A 191 -14.81 -20.13 1.33
N ARG A 192 -13.71 -20.14 2.08
CA ARG A 192 -13.48 -19.19 3.18
C ARG A 192 -12.37 -18.23 2.79
N MET A 193 -12.63 -16.93 2.97
CA MET A 193 -11.67 -15.86 2.72
C MET A 193 -11.38 -15.15 4.03
N LEU A 194 -10.12 -15.14 4.45
CA LEU A 194 -9.65 -14.39 5.62
C LEU A 194 -8.90 -13.15 5.15
N PHE A 195 -9.43 -11.98 5.43
CA PHE A 195 -8.79 -10.68 5.16
C PHE A 195 -8.06 -10.23 6.42
N ILE A 196 -6.74 -10.22 6.35
CA ILE A 196 -5.86 -9.98 7.50
C ILE A 196 -5.45 -8.52 7.55
N ASP A 197 -5.46 -7.95 8.75
CA ASP A 197 -4.97 -6.61 9.05
C ASP A 197 -3.88 -6.71 10.12
N TYR A 198 -2.74 -6.05 9.90
CA TYR A 198 -1.64 -6.00 10.87
C TYR A 198 -1.71 -4.71 11.70
N SER A 199 -1.38 -4.79 12.99
CA SER A 199 -1.44 -3.63 13.89
C SER A 199 -0.43 -2.51 13.59
N SER A 200 0.60 -2.78 12.76
CA SER A 200 1.43 -1.80 12.05
C SER A 200 2.59 -2.50 11.32
N ALA A 201 2.32 -3.09 10.15
CA ALA A 201 3.27 -3.91 9.40
C ALA A 201 4.69 -3.33 9.25
N PHE A 202 4.85 -2.15 8.65
CA PHE A 202 6.17 -1.55 8.38
C PHE A 202 6.97 -1.19 9.63
N ASN A 203 6.31 -0.81 10.72
CA ASN A 203 7.01 -0.41 11.95
C ASN A 203 7.43 -1.63 12.78
N ALA A 204 6.96 -2.83 12.44
CA ALA A 204 7.23 -4.05 13.17
C ALA A 204 8.40 -4.88 12.58
N ILE A 205 8.97 -4.42 11.45
CA ILE A 205 10.12 -5.07 10.79
C ILE A 205 11.31 -5.09 11.76
N VAL A 206 11.73 -6.27 12.18
CA VAL A 206 12.97 -6.44 12.95
C VAL A 206 14.13 -6.59 11.97
N PRO A 207 15.10 -5.66 11.93
CA PRO A 207 16.14 -5.67 10.90
C PRO A 207 17.00 -6.93 10.86
N SER A 208 17.33 -7.52 12.02
CA SER A 208 18.11 -8.76 12.07
C SER A 208 17.38 -9.95 11.42
N LYS A 209 16.06 -10.07 11.63
CA LYS A 209 15.24 -11.10 10.96
C LYS A 209 15.15 -10.88 9.46
N LEU A 210 15.02 -9.62 9.03
CA LEU A 210 15.04 -9.27 7.60
C LEU A 210 16.37 -9.66 6.95
N VAL A 211 17.50 -9.33 7.59
CA VAL A 211 18.84 -9.63 7.08
C VAL A 211 19.03 -11.13 6.81
N ILE A 212 18.60 -12.00 7.72
CA ILE A 212 18.66 -13.46 7.54
C ILE A 212 17.92 -13.90 6.26
N LYS A 213 16.75 -13.32 6.00
CA LYS A 213 16.00 -13.60 4.76
C LYS A 213 16.69 -13.05 3.53
N LEU A 214 17.29 -11.86 3.60
CA LEU A 214 18.05 -11.28 2.48
C LEU A 214 19.25 -12.16 2.11
N GLU A 215 19.96 -12.70 3.09
CA GLU A 215 21.06 -13.65 2.85
C GLU A 215 20.56 -14.96 2.24
N THR A 216 19.42 -15.47 2.72
CA THR A 216 18.78 -16.68 2.15
C THR A 216 18.36 -16.48 0.69
N LEU A 217 17.98 -15.26 0.33
CA LEU A 217 17.68 -14.85 -1.05
C LEU A 217 18.93 -14.64 -1.92
N GLY A 218 20.13 -14.81 -1.36
CA GLY A 218 21.41 -14.72 -2.08
C GLY A 218 21.94 -13.30 -2.24
N LEU A 219 21.45 -12.32 -1.46
CA LEU A 219 22.04 -10.98 -1.47
C LEU A 219 23.43 -10.98 -0.83
N ASP A 220 24.28 -10.10 -1.34
CA ASP A 220 25.63 -9.91 -0.80
C ASP A 220 25.61 -9.56 0.71
N PRO A 221 26.41 -10.24 1.56
CA PRO A 221 26.43 -9.99 3.00
C PRO A 221 26.76 -8.54 3.39
N ALA A 222 27.61 -7.86 2.62
CA ALA A 222 27.95 -6.46 2.90
C ALA A 222 26.79 -5.51 2.60
N LEU A 223 26.02 -5.80 1.54
CA LEU A 223 24.77 -5.11 1.26
C LEU A 223 23.72 -5.40 2.34
N CYS A 224 23.63 -6.64 2.83
CA CYS A 224 22.74 -6.98 3.95
C CYS A 224 23.11 -6.22 5.22
N ASN A 225 24.41 -6.13 5.55
CA ASN A 225 24.92 -5.29 6.63
C ASN A 225 24.60 -3.80 6.43
N TRP A 226 24.67 -3.30 5.20
CA TRP A 226 24.30 -1.92 4.89
C TRP A 226 22.80 -1.68 5.12
N VAL A 227 21.93 -2.63 4.75
CA VAL A 227 20.48 -2.57 5.02
C VAL A 227 20.20 -2.61 6.52
N LEU A 228 20.94 -3.45 7.26
CA LEU A 228 20.87 -3.49 8.72
C LEU A 228 21.18 -2.10 9.30
N GLU A 229 22.32 -1.53 8.92
CA GLU A 229 22.77 -0.22 9.43
C GLU A 229 21.87 0.93 8.99
N PHE A 230 21.25 0.83 7.81
CA PHE A 230 20.22 1.75 7.34
C PHE A 230 18.98 1.74 8.24
N LEU A 231 18.56 0.56 8.71
CA LEU A 231 17.36 0.38 9.53
C LEU A 231 17.59 0.57 11.03
N THR A 232 18.85 0.51 11.50
CA THR A 232 19.20 0.64 12.92
C THR A 232 19.83 1.99 13.28
N GLY A 233 19.75 2.37 14.56
CA GLY A 233 20.31 3.62 15.06
C GLY A 233 19.72 4.86 14.38
N ARG A 234 18.43 4.83 14.03
CA ARG A 234 17.75 5.89 13.26
C ARG A 234 17.21 6.96 14.20
N PRO A 235 17.68 8.22 14.13
CA PRO A 235 17.10 9.29 14.92
C PRO A 235 15.74 9.71 14.35
N GLN A 236 14.70 9.69 15.20
CA GLN A 236 13.35 10.12 14.89
C GLN A 236 12.91 11.26 15.79
N LEU A 237 12.28 12.28 15.21
CA LEU A 237 11.58 13.34 15.92
C LEU A 237 10.19 13.55 15.33
N VAL A 238 9.24 14.05 16.12
CA VAL A 238 7.92 14.48 15.66
C VAL A 238 7.86 16.00 15.65
N ARG A 239 7.30 16.57 14.58
CA ARG A 239 7.06 18.02 14.45
C ARG A 239 5.57 18.31 14.30
N VAL A 240 5.02 19.10 15.23
CA VAL A 240 3.64 19.60 15.19
C VAL A 240 3.67 21.13 15.19
N GLY A 241 3.32 21.74 14.05
CA GLY A 241 3.48 23.18 13.88
C GLY A 241 4.95 23.58 14.03
N ASN A 242 5.23 24.41 15.05
CA ASN A 242 6.57 24.86 15.41
C ASN A 242 7.22 24.05 16.53
N ASN A 243 6.48 23.16 17.18
CA ASN A 243 6.99 22.35 18.29
C ASN A 243 7.64 21.08 17.74
N ILE A 244 8.78 20.71 18.31
CA ILE A 244 9.57 19.54 17.95
C ILE A 244 9.77 18.70 19.21
N SER A 245 9.57 17.39 19.11
CA SER A 245 9.80 16.46 20.21
C SER A 245 11.30 16.26 20.48
N THR A 246 11.58 15.68 21.65
CA THR A 246 12.87 15.05 21.94
C THR A 246 13.15 13.94 20.90
N PRO A 247 14.39 13.80 20.40
CA PRO A 247 14.73 12.73 19.47
C PRO A 247 14.73 11.37 20.16
N LEU A 248 14.22 10.35 19.48
CA LEU A 248 14.31 8.94 19.86
C LEU A 248 15.20 8.21 18.86
N ILE A 249 15.94 7.20 19.31
CA ILE A 249 16.70 6.31 18.43
C ILE A 249 15.88 5.05 18.22
N LEU A 250 15.65 4.70 16.95
CA LEU A 250 14.90 3.51 16.55
C LEU A 250 15.82 2.48 15.88
N ASN A 251 15.64 1.23 16.27
CA ASN A 251 16.29 0.05 15.69
C ASN A 251 15.28 -0.93 15.10
N THR A 252 13.97 -0.66 15.25
CA THR A 252 12.91 -1.48 14.66
C THR A 252 12.09 -0.68 13.66
N GLY A 253 11.56 -1.38 12.67
CA GLY A 253 10.71 -0.86 11.62
C GLY A 253 11.48 -0.23 10.46
N ALA A 254 10.78 0.02 9.37
CA ALA A 254 11.25 0.81 8.26
C ALA A 254 10.40 2.09 8.16
N PRO A 255 11.02 3.29 7.96
CA PRO A 255 10.25 4.51 7.88
C PRO A 255 9.20 4.44 6.76
N GLN A 256 7.95 4.75 7.09
CA GLN A 256 6.90 4.90 6.09
C GLN A 256 7.28 6.03 5.13
N TRP A 257 7.13 5.87 3.81
CA TRP A 257 7.51 6.87 2.79
C TRP A 257 9.01 6.98 2.44
N CYS A 258 9.85 6.11 3.01
CA CYS A 258 11.16 5.81 2.42
C CYS A 258 11.00 5.03 1.11
N VAL A 259 11.99 5.15 0.24
CA VAL A 259 11.98 4.52 -1.09
C VAL A 259 12.21 3.02 -0.98
N LEU A 260 13.09 2.60 -0.07
CA LEU A 260 13.51 1.22 0.08
C LEU A 260 12.53 0.39 0.92
N SER A 261 11.85 1.01 1.89
CA SER A 261 10.94 0.31 2.83
C SER A 261 9.90 -0.61 2.18
N PRO A 262 9.20 -0.21 1.09
CA PRO A 262 8.25 -1.09 0.41
C PRO A 262 8.87 -2.39 -0.10
N LEU A 263 10.06 -2.31 -0.70
CA LEU A 263 10.79 -3.49 -1.18
C LEU A 263 11.19 -4.38 0.00
N LEU A 264 11.77 -3.80 1.04
CA LEU A 264 12.21 -4.57 2.22
C LEU A 264 11.05 -5.30 2.90
N TYR A 265 9.86 -4.70 2.94
CA TYR A 265 8.67 -5.37 3.45
C TYR A 265 8.23 -6.53 2.55
N SER A 266 8.23 -6.36 1.23
CA SER A 266 7.96 -7.47 0.30
C SER A 266 8.97 -8.62 0.49
N LEU A 267 10.26 -8.30 0.70
CA LEU A 267 11.30 -9.31 0.95
C LEU A 267 11.18 -9.96 2.33
N LEU A 268 10.73 -9.24 3.37
CA LEU A 268 10.43 -9.83 4.68
C LEU A 268 9.34 -10.90 4.57
N THR A 269 8.32 -10.62 3.75
CA THR A 269 7.09 -11.43 3.64
C THR A 269 7.11 -12.42 2.49
N HIS A 270 8.24 -12.58 1.77
CA HIS A 270 8.33 -13.38 0.55
C HIS A 270 8.02 -14.87 0.78
N ASP A 271 8.37 -15.39 1.95
CA ASP A 271 8.16 -16.78 2.37
C ASP A 271 6.81 -17.00 3.10
N CYS A 272 5.98 -15.96 3.19
CA CYS A 272 4.58 -16.10 3.59
C CYS A 272 3.78 -16.71 2.43
N VAL A 273 3.85 -18.03 2.29
CA VAL A 273 3.22 -18.82 1.22
C VAL A 273 2.30 -19.87 1.81
N ALA A 274 1.32 -20.32 1.03
CA ALA A 274 0.35 -21.31 1.47
C ALA A 274 1.01 -22.68 1.70
N MET A 275 0.70 -23.32 2.84
CA MET A 275 1.14 -24.67 3.15
C MET A 275 0.39 -25.75 2.35
N HIS A 276 -0.87 -25.50 2.02
CA HIS A 276 -1.70 -26.45 1.27
C HIS A 276 -2.06 -25.92 -0.12
N ALA A 277 -2.02 -26.79 -1.13
CA ALA A 277 -2.48 -26.47 -2.50
C ALA A 277 -3.98 -26.14 -2.59
N SER A 278 -4.76 -26.45 -1.55
CA SER A 278 -6.16 -26.04 -1.43
C SER A 278 -6.33 -24.59 -0.96
N ASN A 279 -5.25 -23.91 -0.60
CA ASN A 279 -5.25 -22.55 -0.10
C ASN A 279 -4.33 -21.67 -0.95
N SER A 280 -4.61 -20.37 -0.94
CA SER A 280 -3.77 -19.35 -1.54
C SER A 280 -3.61 -18.19 -0.58
N ILE A 281 -2.38 -17.69 -0.41
CA ILE A 281 -2.08 -16.46 0.31
C ILE A 281 -1.78 -15.37 -0.72
N ILE A 282 -2.70 -14.42 -0.87
CA ILE A 282 -2.56 -13.26 -1.76
C ILE A 282 -2.13 -12.05 -0.94
N LYS A 283 -1.08 -11.35 -1.39
CA LYS A 283 -0.52 -10.18 -0.71
C LYS A 283 -0.57 -8.96 -1.61
N PHE A 284 -0.98 -7.83 -1.04
CA PHE A 284 -0.84 -6.51 -1.64
C PHE A 284 -0.30 -5.57 -0.57
N ALA A 285 1.03 -5.47 -0.49
CA ALA A 285 1.72 -4.78 0.59
C ALA A 285 1.35 -5.45 1.92
N ASP A 286 0.83 -4.69 2.89
CA ASP A 286 0.39 -5.21 4.18
C ASP A 286 -0.98 -5.92 4.13
N ASP A 287 -1.80 -5.68 3.10
CA ASP A 287 -3.07 -6.40 2.94
C ASP A 287 -2.78 -7.86 2.55
N THR A 288 -3.07 -8.81 3.44
CA THR A 288 -2.90 -10.25 3.21
C THR A 288 -4.26 -10.94 3.21
N THR A 289 -4.50 -11.84 2.25
CA THR A 289 -5.75 -12.58 2.13
C THR A 289 -5.50 -14.06 1.95
N VAL A 290 -6.07 -14.88 2.83
CA VAL A 290 -6.07 -16.34 2.69
C VAL A 290 -7.37 -16.75 2.01
N VAL A 291 -7.29 -17.43 0.87
CA VAL A 291 -8.43 -18.03 0.17
C VAL A 291 -8.32 -19.54 0.31
N GLY A 292 -9.25 -20.15 1.05
CA GLY A 292 -9.26 -21.59 1.29
C GLY A 292 -10.41 -22.32 0.61
N LEU A 293 -10.09 -23.43 -0.06
CA LEU A 293 -11.05 -24.40 -0.56
C LEU A 293 -11.48 -25.35 0.56
N ILE A 294 -12.77 -25.38 0.84
CA ILE A 294 -13.34 -26.38 1.74
C ILE A 294 -14.10 -27.42 0.92
N THR A 295 -13.72 -28.69 1.07
CA THR A 295 -14.34 -29.82 0.37
C THR A 295 -15.06 -30.72 1.37
N ASN A 296 -16.32 -31.06 1.11
CA ASN A 296 -17.11 -31.93 1.98
C ASN A 296 -17.19 -31.47 3.46
N ASN A 297 -17.11 -30.16 3.71
CA ASN A 297 -17.01 -29.57 5.07
C ASN A 297 -15.75 -29.95 5.86
N ASN A 298 -14.71 -30.48 5.19
CA ASN A 298 -13.41 -30.68 5.80
C ASN A 298 -12.62 -29.37 5.77
N GLU A 299 -12.53 -28.70 6.92
CA GLU A 299 -11.82 -27.42 7.09
C GLU A 299 -10.38 -27.55 7.58
N THR A 300 -9.85 -28.77 7.72
CA THR A 300 -8.55 -29.02 8.36
C THR A 300 -7.43 -28.22 7.70
N ALA A 301 -7.26 -28.33 6.38
CA ALA A 301 -6.22 -27.61 5.64
C ALA A 301 -6.33 -26.08 5.78
N TYR A 302 -7.55 -25.53 5.79
CA TYR A 302 -7.74 -24.09 5.97
C TYR A 302 -7.42 -23.64 7.40
N ARG A 303 -7.80 -24.43 8.41
CA ARG A 303 -7.53 -24.11 9.82
C ARG A 303 -6.04 -24.25 10.17
N GLU A 304 -5.38 -25.25 9.59
CA GLU A 304 -3.94 -25.43 9.69
C GLU A 304 -3.20 -24.25 9.07
N GLU A 305 -3.63 -23.79 7.89
CA GLU A 305 -3.09 -22.59 7.24
C GLU A 305 -3.21 -21.34 8.12
N VAL A 306 -4.39 -21.07 8.67
CA VAL A 306 -4.60 -19.90 9.54
C VAL A 306 -3.73 -19.99 10.80
N ARG A 307 -3.55 -21.19 11.38
CA ARG A 307 -2.67 -21.39 12.52
C ARG A 307 -1.19 -21.18 12.15
N ALA A 308 -0.75 -21.79 11.05
CA ALA A 308 0.61 -21.67 10.55
C ALA A 308 0.95 -20.21 10.24
N LEU A 309 0.01 -19.47 9.66
CA LEU A 309 0.15 -18.04 9.41
C LEU A 309 0.29 -17.23 10.71
N GLY A 310 -0.49 -17.57 11.75
CA GLY A 310 -0.34 -16.97 13.08
C GLY A 310 1.05 -17.18 13.68
N VAL A 311 1.58 -18.41 13.60
CA VAL A 311 2.95 -18.74 14.03
C VAL A 311 3.97 -17.97 13.20
N TRP A 312 3.86 -17.99 11.88
CA TRP A 312 4.76 -17.25 10.98
C TRP A 312 4.74 -15.74 11.29
N CYS A 313 3.58 -15.16 11.59
CA CYS A 313 3.47 -13.77 12.03
C CYS A 313 4.29 -13.51 13.30
N GLN A 314 4.17 -14.35 14.32
CA GLN A 314 4.95 -14.24 15.57
C GLN A 314 6.45 -14.35 15.30
N GLU A 315 6.87 -15.34 14.51
CA GLU A 315 8.27 -15.53 14.12
C GLU A 315 8.84 -14.32 13.37
N ASN A 316 8.01 -13.60 12.60
CA ASN A 316 8.41 -12.42 11.83
C ASN A 316 8.10 -11.08 12.52
N ASN A 317 7.72 -11.11 13.80
CA ASN A 317 7.36 -9.93 14.60
C ASN A 317 6.18 -9.13 14.02
N LEU A 318 5.27 -9.78 13.31
CA LEU A 318 4.05 -9.17 12.80
C LEU A 318 2.89 -9.47 13.75
N THR A 319 2.26 -8.42 14.29
CA THR A 319 1.10 -8.56 15.17
C THR A 319 -0.20 -8.49 14.37
N LEU A 320 -0.98 -9.55 14.39
CA LEU A 320 -2.31 -9.60 13.80
C LEU A 320 -3.29 -8.72 14.60
N ASN A 321 -4.09 -7.93 13.88
CA ASN A 321 -5.20 -7.20 14.46
C ASN A 321 -6.48 -8.02 14.28
N VAL A 322 -6.79 -8.90 15.23
CA VAL A 322 -7.95 -9.81 15.13
C VAL A 322 -9.27 -9.03 14.99
N ASN A 323 -9.38 -7.88 15.65
CA ASN A 323 -10.57 -7.01 15.58
C ASN A 323 -10.79 -6.38 14.20
N LYS A 324 -9.75 -6.24 13.38
CA LYS A 324 -9.86 -5.75 11.99
C LYS A 324 -9.74 -6.85 10.95
N THR A 325 -9.19 -7.99 11.33
CA THR A 325 -9.21 -9.20 10.54
C THR A 325 -10.65 -9.68 10.38
N LYS A 326 -11.06 -9.97 9.15
CA LYS A 326 -12.45 -10.36 8.84
C LYS A 326 -12.48 -11.62 8.03
N GLU A 327 -13.52 -12.41 8.24
CA GLU A 327 -13.79 -13.59 7.46
C GLU A 327 -15.02 -13.40 6.57
N MET A 328 -14.96 -13.93 5.35
CA MET A 328 -16.12 -14.08 4.48
C MET A 328 -16.22 -15.52 4.01
N ILE A 329 -17.42 -16.08 4.08
CA ILE A 329 -17.69 -17.45 3.63
C ILE A 329 -18.64 -17.41 2.44
N VAL A 330 -18.19 -17.91 1.29
CA VAL A 330 -18.99 -18.03 0.08
C VAL A 330 -19.40 -19.48 -0.08
N ASP A 331 -20.68 -19.76 0.20
CA ASP A 331 -21.27 -21.10 0.11
C ASP A 331 -22.58 -21.06 -0.69
N PHE A 332 -22.55 -21.67 -1.88
CA PHE A 332 -23.68 -21.80 -2.80
C PHE A 332 -24.36 -23.17 -2.76
N ARG A 333 -23.92 -24.07 -1.88
CA ARG A 333 -24.54 -25.39 -1.75
C ARG A 333 -25.96 -25.26 -1.22
N LYS A 334 -26.85 -26.18 -1.64
CA LYS A 334 -28.24 -26.22 -1.19
C LYS A 334 -28.34 -26.59 0.29
N GLN A 335 -27.58 -27.61 0.70
CA GLN A 335 -27.50 -28.04 2.10
C GLN A 335 -26.28 -27.40 2.74
N LYS A 336 -26.52 -26.39 3.56
CA LYS A 336 -25.45 -25.69 4.30
C LYS A 336 -25.40 -26.24 5.71
N ARG A 337 -24.21 -26.59 6.16
CA ARG A 337 -23.95 -26.87 7.58
C ARG A 337 -23.52 -25.59 8.25
N GLU A 338 -23.75 -25.50 9.56
CA GLU A 338 -23.18 -24.44 10.36
C GLU A 338 -21.64 -24.53 10.30
N GLN A 339 -21.00 -23.41 9.97
CA GLN A 339 -19.56 -23.35 9.79
C GLN A 339 -18.96 -22.83 11.09
N PRO A 340 -18.10 -23.59 11.79
CA PRO A 340 -17.55 -23.14 13.06
C PRO A 340 -16.70 -21.88 12.88
N PRO A 341 -16.72 -20.94 13.83
CA PRO A 341 -15.88 -19.74 13.77
C PRO A 341 -14.39 -20.10 13.75
N ILE A 342 -13.60 -19.19 13.18
CA ILE A 342 -12.13 -19.20 13.30
C ILE A 342 -11.74 -18.43 14.56
N HIS A 343 -10.77 -18.96 15.28
CA HIS A 343 -10.15 -18.29 16.42
C HIS A 343 -8.70 -18.00 16.08
N ILE A 344 -8.26 -16.77 16.36
CA ILE A 344 -6.87 -16.34 16.27
C ILE A 344 -6.51 -15.79 17.66
N ASP A 345 -5.48 -16.34 18.28
CA ASP A 345 -5.06 -15.99 19.65
C ASP A 345 -6.22 -16.00 20.66
N GLY A 346 -7.07 -17.04 20.59
CA GLY A 346 -8.25 -17.20 21.44
C GLY A 346 -9.44 -16.27 21.13
N THR A 347 -9.28 -15.32 20.19
CA THR A 347 -10.32 -14.36 19.81
C THR A 347 -11.05 -14.81 18.55
N VAL A 348 -12.39 -14.75 18.56
CA VAL A 348 -13.23 -15.10 17.40
C VAL A 348 -13.08 -14.05 16.29
N VAL A 349 -12.81 -14.51 15.06
CA VAL A 349 -12.80 -13.64 13.88
C VAL A 349 -14.23 -13.31 13.45
N GLU A 350 -14.52 -12.04 13.24
CA GLU A 350 -15.85 -11.58 12.79
C GLU A 350 -16.13 -12.03 11.34
N LYS A 351 -17.29 -12.65 11.14
CA LYS A 351 -17.80 -13.03 9.82
C LYS A 351 -18.64 -11.91 9.21
N LEU A 352 -18.37 -11.57 7.95
CA LEU A 352 -19.06 -10.52 7.22
C LEU A 352 -19.70 -11.04 5.93
N LYS A 353 -20.81 -10.41 5.54
CA LYS A 353 -21.48 -10.65 4.24
C LYS A 353 -20.93 -9.77 3.12
N SER A 354 -20.26 -8.67 3.45
CA SER A 354 -19.57 -7.82 2.48
C SER A 354 -18.32 -7.22 3.09
N PHE A 355 -17.26 -7.15 2.31
CA PHE A 355 -15.97 -6.58 2.71
C PHE A 355 -15.41 -5.72 1.57
N LYS A 356 -14.73 -4.63 1.92
CA LYS A 356 -14.09 -3.74 0.93
C LYS A 356 -12.64 -4.14 0.76
N PHE A 357 -12.39 -5.12 -0.10
CA PHE A 357 -11.06 -5.62 -0.42
C PHE A 357 -10.40 -4.74 -1.49
N LEU A 358 -9.26 -4.12 -1.17
CA LEU A 358 -8.46 -3.33 -2.12
C LEU A 358 -9.25 -2.27 -2.92
N GLY A 359 -10.28 -1.70 -2.31
CA GLY A 359 -11.16 -0.70 -2.94
C GLY A 359 -12.45 -1.26 -3.54
N LEU A 360 -12.53 -2.57 -3.79
CA LEU A 360 -13.68 -3.27 -4.36
C LEU A 360 -14.56 -3.89 -3.25
N HIS A 361 -15.88 -3.78 -3.38
CA HIS A 361 -16.78 -4.48 -2.45
C HIS A 361 -17.06 -5.89 -2.95
N ILE A 362 -16.59 -6.88 -2.20
CA ILE A 362 -16.90 -8.30 -2.42
C ILE A 362 -18.03 -8.68 -1.45
N THR A 363 -18.92 -9.58 -1.87
CA THR A 363 -20.03 -10.08 -1.06
C THR A 363 -19.99 -11.61 -0.98
N ASP A 364 -20.57 -12.17 0.08
CA ASP A 364 -20.73 -13.62 0.30
C ASP A 364 -21.64 -14.31 -0.74
N LYS A 365 -22.25 -13.51 -1.63
CA LYS A 365 -23.03 -13.95 -2.79
C LYS A 365 -22.36 -13.63 -4.12
N LEU A 366 -21.16 -13.03 -4.11
CA LEU A 366 -20.44 -12.55 -5.28
C LEU A 366 -21.30 -11.68 -6.21
N LYS A 367 -22.24 -10.93 -5.61
CA LYS A 367 -23.07 -9.93 -6.29
C LYS A 367 -22.41 -8.56 -6.21
N TRP A 368 -22.58 -7.78 -7.27
CA TRP A 368 -21.90 -6.50 -7.46
C TRP A 368 -22.73 -5.25 -7.14
N SER A 369 -23.98 -5.40 -6.66
CA SER A 369 -24.85 -4.26 -6.33
C SER A 369 -24.21 -3.33 -5.30
N THR A 370 -23.71 -3.86 -4.19
CA THR A 370 -23.03 -3.07 -3.15
C THR A 370 -21.85 -2.25 -3.71
N HIS A 371 -21.06 -2.84 -4.62
CA HIS A 371 -19.97 -2.12 -5.26
C HIS A 371 -20.48 -1.05 -6.24
N THR A 372 -21.39 -1.42 -7.14
CA THR A 372 -21.95 -0.51 -8.14
C THR A 372 -22.64 0.68 -7.48
N ASP A 373 -23.42 0.47 -6.42
CA ASP A 373 -24.11 1.54 -5.70
C ASP A 373 -23.11 2.51 -5.05
N SER A 374 -22.03 1.98 -4.46
CA SER A 374 -20.94 2.77 -3.90
C SER A 374 -20.23 3.61 -4.96
N VAL A 375 -19.92 3.02 -6.12
CA VAL A 375 -19.31 3.69 -7.27
C VAL A 375 -20.22 4.79 -7.82
N VAL A 376 -21.50 4.49 -8.07
CA VAL A 376 -22.49 5.46 -8.57
C VAL A 376 -22.63 6.62 -7.59
N LYS A 377 -22.77 6.35 -6.29
CA LYS A 377 -22.88 7.39 -5.25
C LYS A 377 -21.64 8.30 -5.22
N ASN A 378 -20.45 7.73 -5.29
CA ASN A 378 -19.20 8.50 -5.30
C ASN A 378 -19.05 9.32 -6.59
N ALA A 379 -19.39 8.75 -7.74
CA ALA A 379 -19.38 9.44 -9.02
C ALA A 379 -20.40 10.59 -9.07
N GLN A 380 -21.61 10.41 -8.52
CA GLN A 380 -22.63 11.46 -8.43
C GLN A 380 -22.16 12.65 -7.58
N LYS A 381 -21.51 12.41 -6.44
CA LYS A 381 -20.90 13.48 -5.62
C LYS A 381 -19.89 14.30 -6.43
N ARG A 382 -19.05 13.63 -7.25
CA ARG A 382 -18.06 14.30 -8.10
C ARG A 382 -18.71 15.00 -9.29
N LEU A 383 -19.81 14.46 -9.83
CA LEU A 383 -20.61 15.10 -10.88
C LEU A 383 -21.23 16.42 -10.40
N PHE A 384 -21.66 16.51 -9.14
CA PHE A 384 -22.11 17.79 -8.56
C PHE A 384 -20.99 18.85 -8.59
N ASN A 385 -19.75 18.48 -8.27
CA ASN A 385 -18.62 19.40 -8.37
C ASN A 385 -18.35 19.80 -9.82
N LEU A 386 -18.42 18.86 -10.77
CA LEU A 386 -18.28 19.16 -12.20
C LEU A 386 -19.37 20.15 -12.67
N ARG A 387 -20.61 19.98 -12.21
CA ARG A 387 -21.73 20.92 -12.48
C ARG A 387 -21.42 22.32 -11.97
N ARG A 388 -20.87 22.44 -10.75
CA ARG A 388 -20.46 23.73 -10.19
C ARG A 388 -19.34 24.36 -11.00
N LEU A 389 -18.32 23.59 -11.38
CA LEU A 389 -17.23 24.08 -12.22
C LEU A 389 -17.74 24.59 -13.58
N LYS A 390 -18.73 23.92 -14.19
CA LYS A 390 -19.35 24.43 -15.42
C LYS A 390 -20.07 25.77 -15.20
N LYS A 391 -20.77 25.94 -14.07
CA LYS A 391 -21.43 27.22 -13.74
C LYS A 391 -20.44 28.37 -13.60
N PHE A 392 -19.20 28.10 -13.17
CA PHE A 392 -18.11 29.07 -13.14
C PHE A 392 -17.42 29.28 -14.50
N ALA A 393 -18.02 28.80 -15.60
CA ALA A 393 -17.54 28.97 -16.97
C ALA A 393 -16.09 28.49 -17.21
N LEU A 394 -15.65 27.44 -16.49
CA LEU A 394 -14.35 26.83 -16.77
C LEU A 394 -14.29 26.25 -18.19
N SER A 395 -13.09 26.26 -18.78
CA SER A 395 -12.90 25.79 -20.16
C SER A 395 -13.31 24.32 -20.34
N PRO A 396 -13.85 23.95 -21.52
CA PRO A 396 -14.25 22.56 -21.82
C PRO A 396 -13.11 21.54 -21.60
N LYS A 397 -11.87 21.93 -21.90
CA LYS A 397 -10.67 21.12 -21.64
C LYS A 397 -10.49 20.83 -20.15
N THR A 398 -10.67 21.84 -19.30
CA THR A 398 -10.57 21.68 -17.84
C THR A 398 -11.68 20.78 -17.29
N LEU A 399 -12.92 20.97 -17.78
CA LEU A 399 -14.06 20.15 -17.39
C LEU A 399 -13.87 18.68 -17.82
N THR A 400 -13.37 18.45 -19.03
CA THR A 400 -13.04 17.11 -19.53
C THR A 400 -11.95 16.45 -18.69
N ASN A 401 -10.89 17.20 -18.35
CA ASN A 401 -9.83 16.69 -17.48
C ASN A 401 -10.36 16.37 -16.08
N PHE A 402 -11.20 17.23 -15.51
CA PHE A 402 -11.83 16.96 -14.21
C PHE A 402 -12.69 15.69 -14.26
N TYR A 403 -13.50 15.52 -15.31
CA TYR A 403 -14.30 14.32 -15.51
C TYR A 403 -13.43 13.06 -15.58
N ARG A 404 -12.40 13.07 -16.43
CA ARG A 404 -11.47 11.93 -16.60
C ARG A 404 -10.77 11.57 -15.29
N CYS A 405 -10.19 12.58 -14.63
CA CYS A 405 -9.39 12.36 -13.43
C CYS A 405 -10.22 11.96 -12.20
N THR A 406 -11.50 12.37 -12.13
CA THR A 406 -12.28 12.22 -10.90
C THR A 406 -13.50 11.31 -11.04
N ILE A 407 -14.17 11.27 -12.19
CA ILE A 407 -15.36 10.45 -12.38
C ILE A 407 -14.98 9.16 -13.11
N GLU A 408 -14.37 9.29 -14.28
CA GLU A 408 -13.96 8.14 -15.10
C GLU A 408 -13.02 7.22 -14.34
N SER A 409 -12.04 7.77 -13.60
CA SER A 409 -11.11 6.98 -12.77
C SER A 409 -11.76 6.11 -11.70
N ILE A 410 -12.93 6.51 -11.15
CA ILE A 410 -13.67 5.64 -10.24
C ILE A 410 -14.44 4.59 -11.03
N LEU A 411 -15.07 4.98 -12.13
CA LEU A 411 -15.90 4.08 -12.93
C LEU A 411 -15.08 2.95 -13.57
N SER A 412 -13.86 3.25 -14.01
CA SER A 412 -12.97 2.29 -14.65
C SER A 412 -12.13 1.46 -13.67
N GLY A 413 -12.12 1.80 -12.38
CA GLY A 413 -11.35 1.07 -11.37
C GLY A 413 -11.78 -0.39 -11.28
N CYS A 414 -10.84 -1.32 -11.50
CA CYS A 414 -11.07 -2.77 -11.49
C CYS A 414 -12.21 -3.24 -12.41
N ILE A 415 -12.61 -2.46 -13.42
CA ILE A 415 -13.85 -2.69 -14.18
C ILE A 415 -13.91 -4.08 -14.85
N THR A 416 -12.75 -4.62 -15.23
CA THR A 416 -12.58 -5.95 -15.82
C THR A 416 -13.03 -7.09 -14.89
N THR A 417 -12.97 -6.88 -13.57
CA THR A 417 -13.29 -7.91 -12.57
C THR A 417 -14.79 -8.01 -12.28
N TRP A 418 -15.51 -6.89 -12.29
CA TRP A 418 -16.87 -6.82 -11.74
C TRP A 418 -17.95 -6.46 -12.77
N TYR A 419 -17.63 -5.68 -13.81
CA TYR A 419 -18.66 -5.16 -14.74
C TYR A 419 -19.33 -6.26 -15.56
N GLY A 420 -18.55 -7.25 -16.02
CA GLY A 420 -19.04 -8.41 -16.76
C GLY A 420 -20.09 -9.21 -15.97
N ASN A 421 -19.99 -9.21 -14.65
CA ASN A 421 -20.88 -9.96 -13.75
C ASN A 421 -21.98 -9.09 -13.13
N CYS A 422 -22.08 -7.80 -13.50
CA CYS A 422 -23.17 -6.94 -13.04
C CYS A 422 -24.53 -7.36 -13.61
N SER A 423 -25.58 -7.15 -12.80
CA SER A 423 -26.96 -7.25 -13.27
C SER A 423 -27.29 -6.18 -14.32
N ALA A 424 -28.31 -6.43 -15.15
CA ALA A 424 -28.81 -5.44 -16.10
C ALA A 424 -29.23 -4.13 -15.41
N HIS A 425 -29.77 -4.20 -14.20
CA HIS A 425 -30.11 -3.02 -13.38
C HIS A 425 -28.87 -2.17 -13.06
N ASN A 426 -27.81 -2.82 -12.57
CA ASN A 426 -26.56 -2.16 -12.21
C ASN A 426 -25.88 -1.51 -13.42
N ARG A 427 -25.84 -2.21 -14.56
CA ARG A 427 -25.29 -1.66 -15.81
C ARG A 427 -26.07 -0.42 -16.28
N LYS A 428 -27.41 -0.48 -16.28
CA LYS A 428 -28.26 0.67 -16.59
C LYS A 428 -28.03 1.86 -15.65
N ALA A 429 -27.72 1.63 -14.37
CA ALA A 429 -27.40 2.71 -13.43
C ALA A 429 -26.08 3.42 -13.80
N LEU A 430 -25.04 2.67 -14.14
CA LEU A 430 -23.74 3.20 -14.57
C LEU A 430 -23.86 3.95 -15.91
N GLU A 431 -24.54 3.36 -16.89
CA GLU A 431 -24.78 3.99 -18.20
C GLU A 431 -25.55 5.31 -18.09
N ARG A 432 -26.53 5.40 -17.19
CA ARG A 432 -27.26 6.65 -16.93
C ARG A 432 -26.33 7.74 -16.41
N LEU A 433 -25.38 7.37 -15.55
CA LEU A 433 -24.38 8.30 -15.03
C LEU A 433 -23.47 8.79 -16.15
N VAL A 434 -22.91 7.88 -16.96
CA VAL A 434 -22.03 8.21 -18.09
C VAL A 434 -22.76 9.10 -19.11
N ARG A 435 -24.01 8.78 -19.45
CA ARG A 435 -24.83 9.60 -20.36
C ARG A 435 -25.11 10.99 -19.80
N SER A 436 -25.45 11.10 -18.51
CA SER A 436 -25.67 12.39 -17.85
C SER A 436 -24.41 13.28 -17.88
N SER A 437 -23.23 12.68 -17.82
CA SER A 437 -21.96 13.40 -17.97
C SER A 437 -21.60 13.71 -19.42
N GLY A 438 -21.78 12.76 -20.33
CA GLY A 438 -21.40 12.90 -21.75
C GLY A 438 -22.22 13.93 -22.50
N ALA A 439 -23.56 13.89 -22.34
CA ALA A 439 -24.47 14.80 -23.03
C ALA A 439 -24.32 16.28 -22.59
N ASN A 440 -23.77 16.52 -21.39
CA ASN A 440 -23.78 17.84 -20.77
C ASN A 440 -22.39 18.49 -20.60
N TYR A 441 -21.30 17.72 -20.68
CA TYR A 441 -19.97 18.21 -20.24
C TYR A 441 -18.78 17.75 -21.10
N LEU A 442 -18.95 16.79 -22.00
CA LEU A 442 -17.88 16.34 -22.90
C LEU A 442 -18.17 16.86 -24.32
N PRO A 443 -17.16 17.33 -25.08
CA PRO A 443 -17.34 17.59 -26.50
C PRO A 443 -17.82 16.29 -27.17
N SER A 444 -18.85 16.39 -28.00
CA SER A 444 -19.45 15.26 -28.72
C SER A 444 -18.36 14.44 -29.40
N ARG A 445 -18.07 13.24 -28.89
CA ARG A 445 -17.25 12.28 -29.60
C ARG A 445 -18.10 11.71 -30.73
N THR A 446 -17.85 12.20 -31.95
CA THR A 446 -18.10 11.44 -33.18
C THR A 446 -17.10 10.28 -33.20
N SER A 447 -17.46 9.16 -32.57
CA SER A 447 -16.87 7.84 -32.84
C SER A 447 -17.74 6.80 -32.15
N THR A 448 -18.38 5.98 -32.97
CA THR A 448 -19.03 4.72 -32.59
C THR A 448 -18.08 3.88 -31.72
N PRO A 449 -18.58 3.20 -30.67
CA PRO A 449 -17.79 2.22 -29.95
C PRO A 449 -17.40 1.07 -30.90
N PRO A 450 -16.19 0.50 -30.79
CA PRO A 450 -15.90 -0.77 -31.44
C PRO A 450 -16.84 -1.84 -30.89
N ASP A 451 -17.46 -2.59 -31.81
CA ASP A 451 -18.39 -3.67 -31.53
C ASP A 451 -17.69 -4.79 -30.74
N VAL A 452 -18.03 -4.93 -29.45
CA VAL A 452 -17.56 -6.00 -28.56
C VAL A 452 -18.57 -7.15 -28.57
N THR A 453 -19.07 -7.51 -29.75
CA THR A 453 -19.76 -8.78 -29.95
C THR A 453 -19.05 -9.59 -31.03
N GLY A 454 -18.07 -10.38 -30.59
CA GLY A 454 -17.51 -11.46 -31.40
C GLY A 454 -18.58 -12.52 -31.67
N ARG A 455 -19.38 -12.31 -32.72
CA ARG A 455 -20.11 -13.39 -33.38
C ARG A 455 -19.34 -13.75 -34.66
N PRO A 456 -18.83 -14.97 -34.80
CA PRO A 456 -18.27 -15.40 -36.07
C PRO A 456 -19.40 -15.48 -37.10
N LYS A 457 -19.27 -14.74 -38.20
CA LYS A 457 -20.13 -14.91 -39.37
C LYS A 457 -19.89 -16.33 -39.91
N ARG A 458 -20.92 -17.17 -39.90
CA ARG A 458 -20.97 -18.38 -40.72
C ARG A 458 -21.25 -17.97 -42.17
N SER A 459 -20.43 -18.53 -43.06
CA SER A 459 -20.51 -18.61 -44.54
C SER A 459 -21.30 -17.52 -45.25
#